data_AF-A0A3D5UNJ1-F1
#
_entry.id   AF-A0A3D5UNJ1-F1
#
_cell.length_a   1.000
_cell.length_b   1.000
_cell.length_c   1.000
_cell.angle_alpha   90.00
_cell.angle_beta   90.00
_cell.angle_gamma   90.00
#
_symmetry.space_group_name_H-M   'P 1'
#
loop_
_entity.id
_entity.type
_entity.pdbx_description
1 polymer ?
#
loop_
_entity_poly.entity_id
_entity_poly.type
_entity_poly.pdbx_seq_one_letter_code
_entity_poly.pdbx_strand_id
1 'polypeptide(L)' 'MDITMPEMDGIEALKAIKEIDGNAQVVMCSAMGQQAMVMEAIQSGAVDFIVKPFEADRVIDSLGKVGK' A
#
# COMPACT_ATOMS: atom_id res chain seq x y z
N MET A 1 2.48 -2.87 -3.16
CA MET A 1 2.28 -4.04 -2.27
C MET A 1 0.82 -4.43 -2.34
N ASP A 2 0.54 -5.68 -2.68
CA ASP A 2 -0.83 -6.19 -2.68
C ASP A 2 -1.29 -6.40 -1.23
N ILE A 3 -2.54 -6.05 -0.89
CA ILE A 3 -3.09 -6.35 0.45
C ILE A 3 -3.38 -7.84 0.57
N THR A 4 -3.97 -8.44 -0.47
CA THR A 4 -4.32 -9.86 -0.44
C THR A 4 -3.16 -10.67 -1.00
N MET A 5 -2.36 -11.24 -0.10
CA MET A 5 -1.24 -12.12 -0.42
C MET A 5 -1.42 -13.48 0.29
N PRO A 6 -0.90 -14.58 -0.29
CA PRO A 6 -0.84 -15.85 0.41
C PRO A 6 0.16 -15.80 1.57
N GLU A 7 -0.07 -16.63 2.60
CA GLU A 7 0.76 -16.83 3.79
C GLU A 7 0.83 -15.63 4.76
N MET A 8 1.20 -14.44 4.28
CA MET A 8 1.27 -13.19 5.05
C MET A 8 0.55 -12.09 4.29
N ASP A 9 -0.32 -11.35 4.96
CA ASP A 9 -1.06 -10.28 4.29
C ASP A 9 -0.18 -9.04 4.03
N GLY A 10 -0.61 -8.19 3.10
CA GLY A 10 0.16 -7.00 2.70
C GLY A 10 0.31 -5.95 3.79
N ILE A 11 -0.60 -5.91 4.76
CA ILE A 11 -0.55 -4.97 5.88
C ILE A 11 0.48 -5.46 6.91
N GLU A 12 0.50 -6.75 7.21
CA GLU A 12 1.56 -7.38 8.01
C GLU A 12 2.93 -7.17 7.35
N ALA A 13 3.02 -7.40 6.04
CA ALA A 13 4.23 -7.15 5.27
C ALA A 13 4.68 -5.68 5.34
N LEU A 14 3.73 -4.74 5.23
CA LEU A 14 4.00 -3.30 5.36
C LEU A 14 4.58 -2.97 6.74
N LYS A 15 3.96 -3.48 7.82
CA LYS A 15 4.43 -3.26 9.19
C LYS A 15 5.86 -3.81 9.36
N ALA A 16 6.12 -5.03 8.91
CA ALA A 16 7.45 -5.64 8.96
C ALA A 16 8.50 -4.85 8.15
N ILE A 17 8.16 -4.37 6.95
CA ILE A 17 9.05 -3.52 6.15
C ILE A 17 9.38 -2.23 6.90
N LYS A 18 8.38 -1.58 7.53
CA LYS A 18 8.56 -0.35 8.29
C LYS A 18 9.37 -0.54 9.57
N GLU A 19 9.29 -1.71 10.20
CA GLU A 19 10.14 -2.06 11.35
C GLU A 19 11.61 -2.23 10.94
N ILE A 20 11.87 -2.78 9.76
CA ILE A 20 13.22 -2.94 9.21
C ILE A 20 13.78 -1.59 8.74
N ASP A 21 12.98 -0.81 8.03
CA ASP A 21 13.33 0.51 7.53
C ASP A 21 12.13 1.46 7.61
N GLY A 22 12.16 2.35 8.61
CA GLY A 22 11.11 3.35 8.81
C GLY A 22 10.93 4.31 7.62
N ASN A 23 11.97 4.50 6.80
CA ASN A 23 11.95 5.36 5.63
C ASN A 23 11.41 4.66 4.37
N ALA A 24 11.24 3.34 4.39
CA ALA A 24 10.75 2.59 3.24
C ALA A 24 9.39 3.12 2.77
N GLN A 25 9.28 3.48 1.50
CA GLN A 25 8.04 4.04 0.94
C GLN A 25 7.25 2.93 0.24
N VAL A 26 6.05 2.64 0.74
CA VAL A 26 5.21 1.55 0.23
C VAL A 26 3.89 2.12 -0.28
N VAL A 27 3.58 1.84 -1.55
CA VAL A 27 2.26 2.05 -2.13
C VAL A 27 1.48 0.73 -2.09
N MET A 28 0.29 0.75 -1.53
CA MET A 28 -0.57 -0.41 -1.34
C MET A 28 -1.56 -0.56 -2.51
N CYS A 29 -1.99 -1.78 -2.81
CA CYS A 29 -3.07 -2.03 -3.77
C CYS A 29 -3.99 -3.18 -3.36
N SER A 30 -5.29 -3.08 -3.64
CA SER A 30 -6.28 -4.14 -3.34
C SER A 30 -7.51 -4.06 -4.25
N ALA A 31 -8.29 -5.14 -4.31
CA ALA A 31 -9.59 -5.15 -4.99
C ALA A 31 -10.63 -4.29 -4.23
N MET A 32 -11.60 -3.75 -4.98
CA MET A 32 -12.63 -2.83 -4.47
C MET A 32 -13.41 -3.41 -3.26
N GLY A 33 -13.64 -2.60 -2.23
CA GLY A 33 -14.57 -2.94 -1.14
C GLY A 33 -14.03 -2.93 0.30
N GLN A 34 -12.82 -2.40 0.55
CA GLN A 34 -12.16 -2.54 1.85
C GLN A 34 -11.71 -1.20 2.45
N GLN A 35 -12.64 -0.25 2.66
CA GLN A 35 -12.32 1.06 3.26
C GLN A 35 -11.57 0.94 4.60
N ALA A 36 -11.93 -0.04 5.43
CA ALA A 36 -11.24 -0.29 6.69
C ALA A 36 -9.77 -0.65 6.50
N MET A 37 -9.45 -1.48 5.50
CA MET A 37 -8.05 -1.87 5.21
C MET A 37 -7.24 -0.74 4.60
N VAL A 38 -7.88 0.13 3.81
CA VAL A 38 -7.22 1.37 3.33
C VAL A 38 -6.81 2.25 4.50
N MET A 39 -7.72 2.44 5.46
CA MET A 39 -7.44 3.22 6.66
C MET A 39 -6.33 2.58 7.51
N GLU A 40 -6.32 1.25 7.62
CA GLU A 40 -5.27 0.53 8.35
C GLU A 40 -3.90 0.65 7.66
N ALA A 41 -3.85 0.51 6.34
CA ALA A 41 -2.62 0.69 5.56
C ALA A 41 -2.04 2.10 5.72
N ILE A 42 -2.88 3.13 5.66
CA ILE A 42 -2.46 4.53 5.86
C ILE A 42 -1.92 4.72 7.29
N GLN A 43 -2.62 4.22 8.30
CA GLN A 43 -2.17 4.28 9.70
C GLN A 43 -0.86 3.52 9.93
N SER A 44 -0.61 2.46 9.15
CA SER A 44 0.62 1.66 9.19
C SER A 44 1.78 2.29 8.39
N GLY A 45 1.60 3.48 7.82
CA GLY A 45 2.66 4.24 7.15
C GLY A 45 2.79 3.99 5.65
N ALA A 46 1.75 3.48 4.98
CA ALA A 46 1.68 3.47 3.53
C ALA A 46 1.69 4.90 2.96
N VAL A 47 2.37 5.09 1.84
CA VAL A 47 2.46 6.39 1.14
C VAL A 47 1.18 6.69 0.37
N ASP A 48 0.63 5.67 -0.28
CA ASP A 48 -0.61 5.79 -1.04
C ASP A 48 -1.28 4.44 -1.23
N PHE A 49 -2.50 4.47 -1.75
CA PHE A 49 -3.29 3.29 -2.04
C PHE A 49 -3.94 3.35 -3.43
N ILE A 50 -3.94 2.20 -4.13
CA ILE A 50 -4.49 2.03 -5.47
C ILE A 50 -5.51 0.88 -5.48
N VAL A 51 -6.73 1.14 -5.98
CA VAL A 51 -7.76 0.10 -6.16
C VAL A 51 -7.53 -0.65 -7.47
N LYS A 52 -7.69 -1.98 -7.44
CA LYS A 52 -7.73 -2.85 -8.63
C LYS A 52 -9.17 -3.01 -9.14
N PRO A 53 -9.37 -3.12 -10.47
CA PRO A 53 -8.36 -2.95 -11.53
C PRO A 53 -7.91 -1.48 -11.63
N PHE A 54 -6.62 -1.24 -11.87
CA PHE A 54 -6.05 0.11 -11.93
C PHE A 54 -5.76 0.56 -13.35
N GLU A 55 -5.86 1.87 -13.57
CA GLU A 55 -5.43 2.55 -14.79
C GLU A 55 -3.97 3.03 -14.65
N ALA A 56 -3.25 3.13 -15.76
CA ALA A 56 -1.85 3.54 -15.77
C ALA A 56 -1.63 4.91 -15.10
N ASP A 57 -2.50 5.88 -15.38
CA ASP A 57 -2.41 7.24 -14.82
C ASP A 57 -2.49 7.21 -13.29
N ARG A 58 -3.35 6.35 -12.71
CA ARG A 58 -3.47 6.23 -11.26
C ARG A 58 -2.19 5.67 -10.63
N VAL A 59 -1.51 4.75 -11.30
CA VAL A 59 -0.22 4.22 -10.84
C VAL A 59 0.84 5.31 -10.88
N ILE A 60 0.91 6.08 -11.97
CA ILE A 60 1.88 7.16 -12.14
C ILE A 60 1.69 8.23 -11.05
N ASP A 61 0.44 8.64 -10.79
CA ASP A 61 0.10 9.62 -9.75
C ASP A 61 0.56 9.18 -8.35
N SER A 62 0.31 7.90 -8.02
CA SER A 62 0.73 7.34 -6.73
C SER A 62 2.26 7.24 -6.61
N LEU A 63 2.96 6.88 -7.69
CA LEU A 63 4.43 6.83 -7.70
C LEU A 63 5.04 8.23 -7.60
N GLY A 64 4.39 9.28 -8.12
CA GLY A 64 4.83 10.66 -7.96
C GLY A 64 4.81 11.19 -6.51
N LYS A 65 4.26 10.41 -5.56
CA LYS A 65 4.31 10.69 -4.12
C LYS A 65 5.52 10.04 -3.42
N VAL A 66 6.19 9.11 -4.09
CA VAL A 66 7.40 8.42 -3.59
C VAL A 66 8.63 9.27 -3.92
N GLY A 67 9.59 9.36 -3.01
CA GLY A 67 10.84 10.11 -3.16
C GLY A 67 10.77 11.62 -2.91
N LYS A 68 9.63 12.12 -2.42
CA LYS A 68 9.51 13.47 -1.81
C LYS A 68 9.84 13.42 -0.33
#